data_AF-A0A537XBE7-F1
#
_entry.id   AF-A0A537XBE7-F1
#
_cell.length_a   1.000
_cell.length_b   1.000
_cell.length_c   1.000
_cell.angle_alpha   90.00
_cell.angle_beta   90.00
_cell.angle_gamma   90.00
#
_symmetry.space_group_name_H-M   'P 1'
#
loop_
_entity.id
_entity.type
_entity.pdbx_description
1 polymer ?
#
loop_
_entity_poly.entity_id
_entity_poly.type
_entity_poly.pdbx_seq_one_letter_code
_entity_poly.pdbx_strand_id
1 'polypeptide(L)'
;MAPRGDTLPHSFCWTRFGTEAGETIQAILARKEAERQASGGVFFWGIGNSIAPAVAELVRRADEPEVLFSPIRSRPRHVDVAPGCVVRWTLAEALSGEAFELPSHASITSRWDPARPGVARYALVCSSALPLEIAAAERLNFGALRNLRSGAPLGASQVTAVVRRADACRGGSEYSVAFRAALVAPYFVRLRRPMPLDDHVHSPRSLRKHGS
;
A
#
# COMPACT_ATOMS: atom_id res chain seq x y z
N MET A 1 1.03 -7.61 -36.85
CA MET A 1 1.74 -6.97 -35.72
C MET A 1 0.81 -5.92 -35.13
N ALA A 2 0.10 -6.24 -34.05
CA ALA A 2 -0.82 -5.28 -33.43
C ALA A 2 -0.01 -4.11 -32.81
N PRO A 3 -0.48 -2.86 -32.87
CA PRO A 3 0.17 -1.77 -32.15
C PRO A 3 0.21 -2.15 -30.67
N ARG A 4 1.33 -1.92 -29.98
CA ARG A 4 1.41 -2.04 -28.52
C ARG A 4 0.56 -0.91 -27.93
N GLY A 5 -0.74 -1.14 -27.94
CA GLY A 5 -1.74 -0.26 -27.36
C GLY A 5 -1.43 -0.09 -25.88
N ASP A 6 -1.68 1.12 -25.40
CA ASP A 6 -1.55 1.51 -24.01
C ASP A 6 -2.37 0.57 -23.12
N THR A 7 -1.71 -0.42 -22.50
CA THR A 7 -2.32 -1.52 -21.73
C THR A 7 -2.75 -1.11 -20.31
N LEU A 8 -2.52 0.15 -19.95
CA LEU A 8 -2.93 0.68 -18.65
C LEU A 8 -4.41 1.04 -18.66
N PRO A 9 -5.16 0.70 -17.60
CA PRO A 9 -6.56 1.10 -17.48
C PRO A 9 -6.70 2.63 -17.50
N HIS A 10 -7.82 3.14 -18.00
CA HIS A 10 -8.09 4.58 -17.99
C HIS A 10 -8.28 5.11 -16.56
N SER A 11 -8.90 4.32 -15.68
CA SER A 11 -9.12 4.64 -14.25
C SER A 11 -8.61 3.51 -13.37
N PHE A 12 -7.89 3.82 -12.30
CA PHE A 12 -7.29 2.82 -11.40
C PHE A 12 -6.93 3.44 -10.04
N CYS A 13 -6.68 2.57 -9.05
CA CYS A 13 -5.99 2.96 -7.83
C CYS A 13 -4.48 2.97 -8.10
N TRP A 14 -3.81 4.07 -7.78
CA TRP A 14 -2.37 4.16 -7.87
C TRP A 14 -1.79 4.27 -6.47
N THR A 15 -0.74 3.49 -6.19
CA THR A 15 -0.04 3.56 -4.91
C THR A 15 1.47 3.54 -5.11
N ARG A 16 2.16 4.38 -4.34
CA ARG A 16 3.61 4.38 -4.24
C ARG A 16 4.04 3.57 -3.03
N PHE A 17 5.13 2.84 -3.16
CA PHE A 17 5.67 2.03 -2.08
C PHE A 17 7.17 2.22 -1.91
N GLY A 18 7.66 2.06 -0.70
CA GLY A 18 9.07 2.17 -0.35
C GLY A 18 9.33 1.42 0.94
N THR A 19 10.54 1.57 1.47
CA THR A 19 10.84 1.14 2.85
C THR A 19 9.85 1.80 3.81
N GLU A 20 9.23 0.98 4.64
CA GLU A 20 8.25 1.41 5.64
C GLU A 20 8.33 0.49 6.85
N ALA A 21 8.13 1.05 8.05
CA ALA A 21 8.13 0.31 9.30
C ALA A 21 9.41 -0.52 9.55
N GLY A 22 10.56 -0.05 9.05
CA GLY A 22 11.85 -0.75 9.16
C GLY A 22 12.04 -1.92 8.19
N GLU A 23 11.06 -2.21 7.33
CA GLU A 23 11.15 -3.27 6.33
C GLU A 23 11.67 -2.71 4.99
N THR A 24 12.63 -3.40 4.36
CA THR A 24 13.05 -3.08 2.99
C THR A 24 11.94 -3.35 1.98
N ILE A 25 12.02 -2.76 0.80
CA ILE A 25 11.06 -3.04 -0.29
C ILE A 25 10.97 -4.55 -0.56
N GLN A 26 12.11 -5.23 -0.60
CA GLN A 26 12.20 -6.66 -0.86
C GLN A 26 11.55 -7.47 0.26
N ALA A 27 11.76 -7.10 1.52
CA ALA A 27 11.12 -7.76 2.65
C ALA A 27 9.59 -7.59 2.64
N ILE A 28 9.11 -6.38 2.33
CA ILE A 28 7.69 -6.10 2.17
C ILE A 28 7.10 -6.98 1.05
N LEU A 29 7.73 -7.01 -0.13
CA LEU A 29 7.24 -7.81 -1.25
C LEU A 29 7.26 -9.31 -0.95
N ALA A 30 8.34 -9.83 -0.36
CA ALA A 30 8.41 -11.24 0.02
C ALA A 30 7.31 -11.62 1.01
N ARG A 31 7.00 -10.75 1.98
CA ARG A 31 5.91 -10.95 2.93
C ARG A 31 4.53 -10.89 2.25
N LYS A 32 4.33 -9.96 1.32
CA LYS A 32 3.08 -9.88 0.54
C LYS A 32 2.91 -11.04 -0.42
N GLU A 33 3.99 -11.57 -0.96
CA GLU A 33 3.97 -12.79 -1.76
C GLU A 33 3.59 -14.00 -0.89
N ALA A 34 4.13 -14.09 0.34
CA ALA A 34 3.72 -15.13 1.28
C ALA A 34 2.22 -15.04 1.64
N GLU A 35 1.69 -13.81 1.87
CA GLU A 35 0.25 -13.57 2.06
C GLU A 35 -0.56 -14.07 0.86
N ARG A 36 -0.15 -13.65 -0.36
CA ARG A 36 -0.77 -14.01 -1.62
C ARG A 36 -0.88 -15.52 -1.81
N GLN A 37 0.22 -16.23 -1.58
CA GLN A 37 0.27 -17.69 -1.71
C GLN A 37 -0.62 -18.38 -0.67
N ALA A 38 -0.65 -17.87 0.56
CA ALA A 38 -1.45 -18.44 1.65
C ALA A 38 -2.96 -18.17 1.53
N SER A 39 -3.40 -17.23 0.69
CA SER A 39 -4.84 -16.93 0.46
C SER A 39 -5.26 -16.96 -1.01
N GLY A 40 -4.71 -17.89 -1.79
CA GLY A 40 -5.21 -18.16 -3.14
C GLY A 40 -5.16 -16.94 -4.07
N GLY A 41 -4.17 -16.06 -3.90
CA GLY A 41 -3.99 -14.86 -4.70
C GLY A 41 -4.24 -13.54 -3.96
N VAL A 42 -4.83 -13.55 -2.76
CA VAL A 42 -5.23 -12.32 -2.05
C VAL A 42 -4.13 -11.80 -1.12
N PHE A 43 -3.95 -10.49 -1.05
CA PHE A 43 -3.05 -9.84 -0.10
C PHE A 43 -3.56 -8.45 0.29
N PHE A 44 -3.10 -7.95 1.44
CA PHE A 44 -3.57 -6.67 1.97
C PHE A 44 -2.48 -5.60 1.87
N TRP A 45 -2.80 -4.45 1.30
CA TRP A 45 -1.84 -3.35 1.17
C TRP A 45 -2.22 -2.17 2.07
N GLY A 46 -1.43 -1.95 3.13
CA GLY A 46 -1.67 -0.86 4.08
C GLY A 46 -1.48 0.53 3.47
N ILE A 47 -2.36 1.47 3.82
CA ILE A 47 -2.31 2.86 3.39
C ILE A 47 -2.63 3.81 4.55
N GLY A 48 -2.05 5.02 4.51
CA GLY A 48 -2.14 5.99 5.60
C GLY A 48 -3.38 6.88 5.63
N ASN A 49 -4.07 7.06 4.50
CA ASN A 49 -5.20 7.98 4.38
C ASN A 49 -6.40 7.28 3.75
N SER A 50 -7.60 7.76 4.07
CA SER A 50 -8.81 7.24 3.46
C SER A 50 -8.93 7.69 2.00
N ILE A 51 -9.15 6.71 1.11
CA ILE A 51 -9.55 6.94 -0.28
C ILE A 51 -10.91 6.29 -0.57
N ALA A 52 -11.67 5.95 0.48
CA ALA A 52 -12.92 5.20 0.42
C ALA A 52 -13.92 5.72 -0.63
N PRO A 53 -14.28 7.03 -0.67
CA PRO A 53 -15.23 7.51 -1.68
C PRO A 53 -14.70 7.35 -3.12
N ALA A 54 -13.38 7.44 -3.30
CA ALA A 54 -12.76 7.32 -4.61
C ALA A 54 -12.64 5.86 -5.05
N VAL A 55 -12.43 4.93 -4.11
CA VAL A 55 -12.53 3.48 -4.37
C VAL A 55 -13.95 3.10 -4.75
N ALA A 56 -14.96 3.57 -4.03
CA ALA A 56 -16.36 3.36 -4.40
C ALA A 56 -16.66 3.90 -5.81
N GLU A 57 -16.12 5.06 -6.17
CA GLU A 57 -16.23 5.59 -7.54
C GLU A 57 -15.59 4.67 -8.59
N LEU A 58 -14.40 4.13 -8.30
CA LEU A 58 -13.69 3.22 -9.21
C LEU A 58 -14.49 1.94 -9.44
N VAL A 59 -14.96 1.31 -8.36
CA VAL A 59 -15.75 0.07 -8.42
C VAL A 59 -17.06 0.28 -9.20
N ARG A 60 -17.66 1.48 -9.16
CA ARG A 60 -18.86 1.79 -9.98
C ARG A 60 -18.56 1.98 -11.47
N ARG A 61 -17.30 2.25 -11.85
CA ARG A 61 -16.91 2.61 -13.23
C ARG A 61 -16.13 1.53 -13.96
N ALA A 62 -15.56 0.57 -13.23
CA ALA A 62 -14.70 -0.46 -13.78
C ALA A 62 -15.19 -1.83 -13.29
N ASP A 63 -15.44 -2.73 -14.23
CA ASP A 63 -15.82 -4.12 -13.92
C ASP A 63 -14.68 -4.85 -13.20
N GLU A 64 -13.44 -4.53 -13.59
CA GLU A 64 -12.21 -5.06 -12.99
C GLU A 64 -11.35 -3.90 -12.48
N PRO A 65 -11.63 -3.37 -11.27
CA PRO A 65 -10.86 -2.27 -10.72
C PRO A 65 -9.44 -2.73 -10.36
N GLU A 66 -8.43 -1.98 -10.77
CA GLU A 66 -7.02 -2.35 -10.55
C GLU A 66 -6.26 -1.41 -9.61
N VAL A 67 -5.20 -1.94 -9.02
CA VAL A 67 -4.17 -1.20 -8.28
C VAL A 67 -2.83 -1.31 -9.00
N LEU A 68 -2.22 -0.16 -9.29
CA LEU A 68 -0.88 -0.05 -9.86
C LEU A 68 0.11 0.39 -8.78
N PHE A 69 1.20 -0.36 -8.66
CA PHE A 69 2.22 -0.14 -7.65
C PHE A 69 3.47 0.46 -8.29
N SER A 70 3.92 1.61 -7.77
CA SER A 70 5.16 2.27 -8.23
C SER A 70 6.15 2.46 -7.08
N PRO A 71 7.45 2.19 -7.26
CA PRO A 71 8.42 2.44 -6.20
C PRO A 71 8.61 3.95 -5.98
N ILE A 72 8.79 4.35 -4.72
CA ILE A 72 9.22 5.69 -4.33
C ILE A 72 10.67 5.87 -4.79
N ARG A 73 10.95 6.96 -5.50
CA ARG A 73 12.28 7.25 -6.05
C ARG A 73 13.24 7.88 -5.06
N SER A 74 12.72 8.60 -4.07
CA SER A 74 13.52 9.25 -3.05
C SER A 74 14.03 8.24 -2.02
N ARG A 75 15.15 8.56 -1.38
CA ARG A 75 15.62 7.81 -0.21
C ARG A 75 14.54 7.78 0.88
N PRO A 76 14.36 6.65 1.59
CA PRO A 76 13.44 6.59 2.72
C PRO A 76 13.91 7.55 3.81
N ARG A 77 12.95 8.13 4.55
CA ARG A 77 13.29 8.98 5.70
C ARG A 77 13.75 8.11 6.86
N HIS A 78 14.49 8.70 7.79
CA HIS A 78 14.93 7.99 9.00
C HIS A 78 13.77 7.29 9.73
N VAL A 79 12.63 7.96 9.86
CA VAL A 79 11.43 7.39 10.51
C VAL A 79 10.83 6.19 9.78
N ASP A 80 11.09 6.05 8.48
CA ASP A 80 10.61 4.93 7.67
C ASP A 80 11.55 3.71 7.80
N VAL A 81 12.84 3.95 8.09
CA VAL A 81 13.90 2.93 8.31
C VAL A 81 14.01 2.48 9.77
N ALA A 82 13.89 3.42 10.72
CA ALA A 82 14.01 3.18 12.15
C ALA A 82 12.82 3.87 12.87
N PRO A 83 11.60 3.30 12.74
CA PRO A 83 10.43 3.83 13.44
C PRO A 83 10.57 3.63 14.95
N GLY A 84 10.14 4.61 15.75
CA GLY A 84 10.14 4.46 17.21
C GLY A 84 9.13 3.45 17.74
N CYS A 85 8.12 3.09 16.93
CA CYS A 85 7.14 2.04 17.23
C CYS A 85 6.51 1.52 15.94
N VAL A 86 6.33 0.22 15.84
CA VAL A 86 5.57 -0.45 14.78
C VAL A 86 4.42 -1.21 15.41
N VAL A 87 3.26 -1.14 14.78
CA VAL A 87 2.09 -1.93 15.16
C VAL A 87 1.69 -2.86 14.03
N ARG A 88 1.16 -4.02 14.39
CA ARG A 88 0.36 -4.88 13.52
C ARG A 88 -1.12 -4.60 13.75
N TRP A 89 -1.88 -4.50 12.67
CA TRP A 89 -3.33 -4.38 12.72
C TRP A 89 -3.96 -5.76 12.75
N THR A 90 -4.90 -5.97 13.67
CA THR A 90 -5.47 -7.30 13.93
C THR A 90 -6.98 -7.39 13.66
N LEU A 91 -7.64 -6.26 13.50
CA LEU A 91 -9.05 -6.19 13.12
C LEU A 91 -9.23 -5.23 11.96
N ALA A 92 -10.32 -5.39 11.22
CA ALA A 92 -10.69 -4.50 10.15
C ALA A 92 -12.22 -4.29 10.10
N GLU A 93 -12.62 -3.21 9.45
CA GLU A 93 -14.03 -2.89 9.16
C GLU A 93 -14.14 -2.59 7.66
N ALA A 94 -15.16 -3.13 7.01
CA ALA A 94 -15.49 -2.80 5.63
C ALA A 94 -16.03 -1.36 5.54
N LEU A 95 -16.17 -0.85 4.30
CA LEU A 95 -16.74 0.48 4.05
C LEU A 95 -18.18 0.65 4.56
N SER A 96 -18.93 -0.46 4.64
CA SER A 96 -20.28 -0.49 5.24
C SER A 96 -20.27 -0.27 6.76
N GLY A 97 -19.10 -0.33 7.41
CA GLY A 97 -18.96 -0.36 8.87
C GLY A 97 -19.08 -1.76 9.47
N GLU A 98 -19.34 -2.78 8.63
CA GLU A 98 -19.39 -4.17 9.06
C GLU A 98 -17.98 -4.65 9.47
N ALA A 99 -17.92 -5.47 10.52
CA ALA A 99 -16.68 -6.10 10.93
C ALA A 99 -16.14 -7.00 9.80
N PHE A 100 -14.85 -6.86 9.51
CA PHE A 100 -14.15 -7.69 8.54
C PHE A 100 -13.05 -8.47 9.25
N GLU A 101 -13.17 -9.80 9.23
CA GLU A 101 -12.15 -10.67 9.77
C GLU A 101 -10.94 -10.70 8.84
N LEU A 102 -9.79 -10.23 9.34
CA LEU A 102 -8.53 -10.37 8.62
C LEU A 102 -8.12 -11.85 8.63
N PRO A 103 -7.75 -12.43 7.47
CA PRO A 103 -7.22 -13.78 7.43
C PRO A 103 -5.98 -13.92 8.31
N SER A 104 -5.76 -15.10 8.89
CA SER A 104 -4.68 -15.35 9.87
C SER A 104 -3.26 -15.08 9.34
N HIS A 105 -3.05 -15.18 8.04
CA HIS A 105 -1.78 -14.88 7.37
C HIS A 105 -1.63 -13.41 6.97
N ALA A 106 -2.69 -12.59 7.05
CA ALA A 106 -2.62 -11.17 6.70
C ALA A 106 -1.71 -10.42 7.70
N SER A 107 -0.64 -9.81 7.20
CA SER A 107 0.27 -9.01 8.02
C SER A 107 0.25 -7.57 7.56
N ILE A 108 -0.53 -6.74 8.25
CA ILE A 108 -0.61 -5.31 7.95
C ILE A 108 0.12 -4.58 9.07
N THR A 109 1.30 -4.08 8.76
CA THR A 109 2.16 -3.33 9.68
C THR A 109 2.14 -1.86 9.33
N SER A 110 2.33 -1.01 10.33
CA SER A 110 2.51 0.42 10.07
C SER A 110 3.27 1.09 11.21
N ARG A 111 3.93 2.20 10.90
CA ARG A 111 4.51 3.08 11.93
C ARG A 111 3.41 3.59 12.86
N TRP A 112 3.67 3.54 14.16
CA TRP A 112 2.76 4.02 15.20
C TRP A 112 3.38 5.19 15.95
N ASP A 113 2.55 6.18 16.26
CA ASP A 113 2.91 7.30 17.11
C ASP A 113 1.99 7.25 18.33
N PRO A 114 2.49 6.81 19.50
CA PRO A 114 1.70 6.76 20.72
C PRO A 114 1.11 8.11 21.14
N ALA A 115 1.71 9.24 20.72
CA ALA A 115 1.16 10.57 20.96
C ALA A 115 -0.02 10.90 20.04
N ARG A 116 -0.22 10.14 18.96
CA ARG A 116 -1.33 10.30 18.00
C ARG A 116 -2.03 8.96 17.73
N PRO A 117 -2.63 8.32 18.76
CA PRO A 117 -3.25 7.01 18.62
C PRO A 117 -4.54 7.02 17.79
N GLY A 118 -5.12 8.20 17.53
CA GLY A 118 -6.35 8.34 16.75
C GLY A 118 -6.16 8.30 15.22
N VAL A 119 -4.92 8.22 14.73
CA VAL A 119 -4.67 8.26 13.27
C VAL A 119 -5.16 6.96 12.63
N ALA A 120 -6.27 7.08 11.92
CA ALA A 120 -6.86 5.98 11.18
C ALA A 120 -5.88 5.43 10.13
N ARG A 121 -5.85 4.11 9.99
CA ARG A 121 -5.16 3.42 8.89
C ARG A 121 -6.15 2.56 8.13
N TYR A 122 -5.79 2.25 6.90
CA TYR A 122 -6.64 1.54 5.97
C TYR A 122 -5.81 0.51 5.22
N ALA A 123 -6.47 -0.42 4.55
CA ALA A 123 -5.82 -1.31 3.60
C ALA A 123 -6.66 -1.48 2.35
N LEU A 124 -5.97 -1.66 1.23
CA LEU A 124 -6.54 -2.16 -0.02
C LEU A 124 -6.56 -3.69 0.05
N VAL A 125 -7.63 -4.29 -0.45
CA VAL A 125 -7.74 -5.75 -0.61
C VAL A 125 -7.44 -6.08 -2.06
N CYS A 126 -6.27 -6.66 -2.28
CA CYS A 126 -5.70 -6.87 -3.61
C CYS A 126 -5.66 -8.36 -3.94
N SER A 127 -5.77 -8.71 -5.21
CA SER A 127 -5.58 -10.07 -5.71
C SER A 127 -4.66 -10.10 -6.92
N SER A 128 -3.77 -11.09 -6.97
CA SER A 128 -2.92 -11.36 -8.13
C SER A 128 -2.76 -12.86 -8.36
N ALA A 129 -2.98 -13.28 -9.61
CA ALA A 129 -2.65 -14.62 -10.06
C ALA A 129 -1.13 -14.81 -10.27
N LEU A 130 -0.40 -13.70 -10.44
CA LEU A 130 1.05 -13.69 -10.70
C LEU A 130 1.84 -13.38 -9.42
N PRO A 131 3.10 -13.86 -9.31
CA PRO A 131 4.01 -13.48 -8.22
C PRO A 131 4.20 -11.96 -8.11
N LEU A 132 4.33 -11.48 -6.87
CA LEU A 132 4.59 -10.06 -6.58
C LEU A 132 6.07 -9.72 -6.74
N GLU A 133 6.48 -9.43 -7.97
CA GLU A 133 7.85 -9.08 -8.31
C GLU A 133 7.96 -7.68 -8.91
N ILE A 134 9.12 -7.03 -8.75
CA ILE A 134 9.38 -5.73 -9.38
C ILE A 134 9.77 -5.98 -10.84
N ALA A 135 8.80 -5.83 -11.74
CA ALA A 135 9.01 -5.88 -13.17
C ALA A 135 8.60 -4.55 -13.80
N ALA A 136 9.57 -3.78 -14.32
CA ALA A 136 9.28 -2.49 -14.95
C ALA A 136 8.80 -2.70 -16.40
N ALA A 137 7.52 -3.03 -16.58
CA ALA A 137 6.93 -3.24 -17.90
C ALA A 137 6.33 -1.94 -18.49
N GLU A 138 5.69 -1.12 -17.65
CA GLU A 138 4.89 0.04 -18.09
C GLU A 138 5.36 1.32 -17.40
N ARG A 139 5.23 2.46 -18.08
CA ARG A 139 5.54 3.79 -17.52
C ARG A 139 4.27 4.62 -17.40
N LEU A 140 4.11 5.26 -16.25
CA LEU A 140 3.01 6.14 -15.95
C LEU A 140 3.50 7.58 -15.88
N ASN A 141 2.90 8.47 -16.69
CA ASN A 141 3.17 9.90 -16.58
C ASN A 141 2.39 10.50 -15.41
N PHE A 142 3.07 10.83 -14.31
CA PHE A 142 2.45 11.43 -13.12
C PHE A 142 1.73 12.75 -13.45
N GLY A 143 2.28 13.54 -14.37
CA GLY A 143 1.69 14.81 -14.81
C GLY A 143 0.35 14.63 -15.52
N ALA A 144 0.07 13.45 -16.07
CA ALA A 144 -1.19 13.11 -16.74
C ALA A 144 -2.26 12.54 -15.80
N LEU A 145 -1.94 12.30 -14.52
CA LEU A 145 -2.90 11.74 -13.57
C LEU A 145 -3.79 12.83 -12.98
N ARG A 146 -5.09 12.54 -12.88
CA ARG A 146 -6.08 13.36 -12.20
C ARG A 146 -6.83 12.53 -11.18
N ASN A 147 -7.09 13.10 -10.00
CA ASN A 147 -7.94 12.47 -8.99
C ASN A 147 -9.30 12.14 -9.62
N LEU A 148 -9.76 10.90 -9.50
CA LEU A 148 -10.94 10.42 -10.24
C LEU A 148 -12.21 11.23 -9.92
N ARG A 149 -12.39 11.61 -8.65
CA ARG A 149 -13.59 12.35 -8.19
C ARG A 149 -13.54 13.85 -8.48
N SER A 150 -12.42 14.50 -8.19
CA SER A 150 -12.32 15.97 -8.29
C SER A 150 -11.80 16.45 -9.64
N GLY A 151 -11.17 15.59 -10.43
CA GLY A 151 -10.47 15.98 -11.65
C GLY A 151 -9.20 16.81 -11.42
N ALA A 152 -8.83 17.07 -10.16
CA ALA A 152 -7.64 17.85 -9.82
C ALA A 152 -6.34 17.06 -10.06
N PRO A 153 -5.21 17.73 -10.38
CA PRO A 153 -3.89 17.09 -10.41
C PRO A 153 -3.54 16.40 -9.09
N LEU A 154 -2.65 15.41 -9.15
CA LEU A 154 -2.14 14.74 -7.96
C LEU A 154 -1.10 15.62 -7.25
N GLY A 155 -1.26 15.76 -5.94
CA GLY A 155 -0.25 16.37 -5.09
C GLY A 155 0.99 15.49 -4.97
N ALA A 156 2.19 16.10 -4.93
CA ALA A 156 3.46 15.38 -4.84
C ALA A 156 3.58 14.47 -3.60
N SER A 157 2.84 14.79 -2.52
CA SER A 157 2.78 14.01 -1.28
C SER A 157 1.78 12.86 -1.28
N GLN A 158 0.90 12.76 -2.29
CA GLN A 158 -0.11 11.70 -2.34
C GLN A 158 0.55 10.36 -2.66
N VAL A 159 0.66 9.49 -1.66
CA VAL A 159 1.25 8.15 -1.82
C VAL A 159 0.24 7.20 -2.47
N THR A 160 -1.03 7.28 -2.10
CA THR A 160 -2.12 6.46 -2.66
C THR A 160 -3.24 7.37 -3.13
N ALA A 161 -3.75 7.16 -4.34
CA ALA A 161 -4.89 7.90 -4.90
C ALA A 161 -5.62 7.07 -5.96
N VAL A 162 -6.94 7.24 -6.06
CA VAL A 162 -7.69 6.74 -7.21
C VAL A 162 -7.71 7.81 -8.29
N VAL A 163 -7.27 7.43 -9.47
CA VAL A 163 -6.98 8.34 -10.57
C VAL A 163 -7.68 7.95 -11.85
N ARG A 164 -7.77 8.92 -12.75
CA ARG A 164 -7.95 8.71 -14.18
C ARG A 164 -6.78 9.31 -14.94
N ARG A 165 -6.48 8.76 -16.10
CA ARG A 165 -5.52 9.34 -17.04
C ARG A 165 -6.19 10.46 -17.82
N ALA A 166 -5.42 11.48 -18.19
CA ALA A 166 -5.83 12.53 -19.10
C ALA A 166 -5.07 12.37 -20.43
N ASP A 167 -5.76 12.53 -21.56
CA ASP A 167 -5.23 12.26 -22.90
C ASP A 167 -4.05 13.17 -23.29
N ALA A 168 -3.86 14.30 -22.61
CA ALA A 168 -2.83 15.26 -22.92
C ALA A 168 -2.24 15.89 -21.65
N CYS A 169 -1.02 15.49 -21.30
CA CYS A 169 -0.11 16.28 -20.48
C CYS A 169 1.32 16.12 -21.00
N ARG A 170 1.90 17.23 -21.47
CA ARG A 170 3.31 17.30 -21.81
C ARG A 170 4.10 17.68 -20.55
N GLY A 171 5.02 16.81 -20.14
CA GLY A 171 5.86 17.00 -18.96
C GLY A 171 5.31 16.36 -17.68
N GLY A 172 6.21 16.16 -16.72
CA GLY A 172 5.95 15.46 -15.46
C GLY A 172 6.90 14.30 -15.21
N SER A 173 7.02 13.88 -13.95
CA SER A 173 7.81 12.72 -13.60
C SER A 173 7.15 11.44 -14.11
N GLU A 174 7.86 10.64 -14.89
CA GLU A 174 7.42 9.27 -15.16
C GLU A 174 7.54 8.44 -13.88
N TYR A 175 6.73 7.41 -13.72
CA TYR A 175 6.92 6.36 -12.71
C TYR A 175 6.83 5.02 -13.40
N SER A 176 7.75 4.10 -13.07
CA SER A 176 7.60 2.72 -13.50
C SER A 176 6.47 2.07 -12.69
N VAL A 177 5.60 1.33 -13.36
CA VAL A 177 4.69 0.39 -12.71
C VAL A 177 5.50 -0.87 -12.45
N ALA A 178 5.70 -1.21 -11.18
CA ALA A 178 6.46 -2.38 -10.76
C ALA A 178 5.63 -3.66 -10.84
N PHE A 179 4.36 -3.58 -10.46
CA PHE A 179 3.39 -4.67 -10.62
C PHE A 179 1.97 -4.11 -10.53
N ARG A 180 1.01 -4.95 -10.92
CA ARG A 180 -0.43 -4.68 -10.93
C ARG A 180 -1.15 -5.73 -10.11
N ALA A 181 -2.29 -5.38 -9.53
CA ALA A 181 -3.18 -6.32 -8.88
C ALA A 181 -4.63 -5.89 -9.09
N ALA A 182 -5.55 -6.86 -9.12
CA ALA A 182 -6.97 -6.58 -9.05
C ALA A 182 -7.32 -6.07 -7.64
N LEU A 183 -8.25 -5.13 -7.54
CA LEU A 183 -8.89 -4.74 -6.31
C LEU A 183 -10.13 -5.61 -6.14
N VAL A 184 -10.20 -6.42 -5.08
CA VAL A 184 -11.28 -7.39 -4.88
C VAL A 184 -12.04 -7.10 -3.60
N ALA A 185 -13.31 -7.51 -3.54
CA ALA A 185 -14.17 -7.26 -2.39
C ALA A 185 -13.49 -7.69 -1.06
N PRO A 186 -13.59 -6.88 0.01
CA PRO A 186 -14.38 -5.65 0.15
C PRO A 186 -13.70 -4.39 -0.44
N TYR A 187 -12.64 -4.54 -1.22
CA TYR A 187 -11.84 -3.52 -1.92
C TYR A 187 -11.00 -2.65 -0.99
N PHE A 188 -11.59 -2.20 0.11
CA PHE A 188 -11.00 -1.28 1.04
C PHE A 188 -11.52 -1.57 2.44
N VAL A 189 -10.62 -1.58 3.42
CA VAL A 189 -10.97 -1.77 4.83
C VAL A 189 -10.33 -0.71 5.70
N ARG A 190 -10.99 -0.34 6.78
CA ARG A 190 -10.43 0.45 7.87
C ARG A 190 -9.80 -0.48 8.90
N LEU A 191 -8.55 -0.22 9.27
CA LEU A 191 -7.81 -1.03 10.21
C LEU A 191 -8.12 -0.61 11.65
N ARG A 192 -8.25 -1.62 12.51
CA ARG A 192 -8.61 -1.50 13.94
C ARG A 192 -7.67 -2.34 14.79
N ARG A 193 -7.67 -2.04 16.09
CA ARG A 193 -6.88 -2.74 17.12
C ARG A 193 -5.39 -2.85 16.75
N PRO A 194 -4.65 -1.73 16.79
CA PRO A 194 -3.20 -1.75 16.62
C PRO A 194 -2.56 -2.48 17.81
N MET A 195 -1.75 -3.48 17.52
CA MET A 195 -0.96 -4.20 18.52
C MET A 195 0.52 -3.91 18.28
N PRO A 196 1.23 -3.31 19.25
CA PRO A 196 2.68 -3.12 19.14
C PRO A 196 3.38 -4.44 18.79
N LEU A 197 4.32 -4.38 17.86
CA LEU A 197 5.30 -5.45 17.70
C LEU A 197 6.38 -5.19 18.74
N ASP A 198 6.50 -6.08 19.72
CA ASP A 198 7.55 -5.95 20.73
C ASP A 198 8.92 -6.10 20.04
N ASP A 199 9.75 -5.06 20.15
CA ASP A 199 11.14 -5.07 19.73
C ASP A 199 11.95 -5.95 20.70
N HIS A 200 11.91 -7.26 20.54
CA HIS A 200 12.90 -8.13 21.16
C HIS A 200 14.15 -8.29 20.29
N VAL A 201 14.95 -7.22 20.23
CA VAL A 201 16.43 -7.35 20.24
C VAL A 201 17.01 -6.25 21.13
N HIS A 202 16.73 -6.32 22.44
CA HIS A 202 17.69 -5.80 23.42
C HIS A 202 18.78 -6.86 23.58
N SER A 203 19.99 -6.54 23.14
CA SER A 203 21.20 -7.30 23.48
C SER A 203 21.25 -7.55 25.00
N PRO A 204 21.69 -8.74 25.46
CA PRO A 204 21.77 -9.03 26.88
C PRO A 204 22.70 -8.01 27.54
N ARG A 205 22.15 -7.25 28.51
CA ARG A 205 22.96 -6.43 29.42
C ARG A 205 24.00 -7.34 30.05
N SER A 206 25.26 -7.07 29.73
CA SER A 206 26.44 -7.63 30.37
C SER A 206 26.26 -7.68 31.89
N LEU A 207 26.47 -8.87 32.45
CA LEU A 207 26.68 -9.12 33.87
C LEU A 207 27.73 -8.14 34.40
N ARG A 208 27.29 -7.15 35.19
CA ARG A 208 28.21 -6.48 36.11
C ARG A 208 28.42 -7.40 37.32
N LYS A 209 29.51 -8.17 37.25
CA LYS A 209 30.26 -8.57 38.44
C LYS A 209 30.92 -7.31 39.01
N HIS A 210 30.56 -6.94 40.22
CA HIS A 210 31.36 -6.29 41.28
C HIS A 210 30.47 -6.36 42.52
N GLY A 211 30.79 -7.08 43.59
CA GLY A 211 32.07 -7.16 44.25
C GLY A 211 32.00 -6.27 45.48
N SER A 212 31.51 -6.84 46.58
CA SER A 212 31.90 -6.59 47.99
C SER A 212 31.12 -7.53 48.88
#